data_AF-A0A845RA82-F1
#
_entry.id   AF-A0A845RA82-F1
#
_cell.length_a   1.000
_cell.length_b   1.000
_cell.length_c   1.000
_cell.angle_alpha   90.00
_cell.angle_beta   90.00
_cell.angle_gamma   90.00
#
_symmetry.space_group_name_H-M   'P 1'
#
loop_
_entity.id
_entity.type
_entity.pdbx_description
1 polymer ?
#
loop_
_entity_poly.entity_id
_entity_poly.type
_entity_poly.pdbx_seq_one_letter_code
_entity_poly.pdbx_strand_id
1 'polypeptide(L)'
;MLFGSWRRKAPEPAPREERYLEFDSFPFKLAVVQELMYERRLLGEPYRGGDAFMERYAGDLETVSEEEAIRRLLPHIAEAEAYFRELKIPAGLAGEIKGLYVGEELDVYYQINPQWGDFECFEDGDAFDIKDITEREIRQFPNLKEVLFFNMYHDPPEELIRKLEGWGYTVKYD
;
A
#
# COMPACT_ATOMS: atom_id res chain seq x y z
N MET A 1 -21.72 62.71 -9.89
CA MET A 1 -21.74 61.63 -8.88
C MET A 1 -22.65 60.54 -9.44
N LEU A 2 -22.35 59.26 -9.62
CA LEU A 2 -21.23 58.36 -9.30
C LEU A 2 -21.27 57.24 -10.36
N PHE A 3 -20.15 56.94 -11.03
CA PHE A 3 -20.03 55.73 -11.86
C PHE A 3 -19.59 54.57 -10.95
N GLY A 4 -20.50 53.62 -10.69
CA GLY A 4 -20.17 52.38 -9.97
C GLY A 4 -19.52 51.37 -10.89
N SER A 5 -18.25 51.05 -10.68
CA SER A 5 -17.52 50.00 -11.40
C SER A 5 -17.86 48.63 -10.82
N TRP A 6 -18.80 47.93 -11.44
CA TRP A 6 -19.06 46.53 -11.13
C TRP A 6 -18.03 45.66 -11.86
N ARG A 7 -16.90 45.36 -11.21
CA ARG A 7 -16.05 44.24 -11.65
C ARG A 7 -16.82 42.95 -11.35
N ARG A 8 -17.25 42.24 -12.39
CA ARG A 8 -17.72 40.85 -12.27
C ARG A 8 -16.55 40.01 -11.71
N LYS A 9 -16.72 39.45 -10.51
CA LYS A 9 -15.82 38.42 -9.97
C LYS A 9 -15.86 37.25 -10.95
N ALA A 10 -14.69 36.78 -11.41
CA ALA A 10 -14.64 35.60 -12.26
C ALA A 10 -15.31 34.42 -11.52
N PRO A 11 -16.06 33.54 -12.22
CA PRO A 11 -16.62 32.36 -11.58
C PRO A 11 -15.47 31.56 -10.96
N GLU A 12 -15.65 31.16 -9.70
CA GLU A 12 -14.71 30.25 -9.06
C GLU A 12 -14.62 28.97 -9.91
N PRO A 13 -13.42 28.44 -10.18
CA PRO A 13 -13.29 27.22 -10.95
C PRO A 13 -14.10 26.13 -10.24
N ALA A 14 -14.88 25.38 -11.01
CA ALA A 14 -15.60 24.22 -10.49
C ALA A 14 -14.61 23.32 -9.71
N PRO A 15 -15.03 22.72 -8.58
CA PRO A 15 -14.17 21.81 -7.85
C PRO A 15 -13.67 20.74 -8.81
N ARG A 16 -12.34 20.59 -8.93
CA ARG A 16 -11.79 19.46 -9.67
C ARG A 16 -12.24 18.21 -8.95
N GLU A 17 -12.92 17.30 -9.65
CA GLU A 17 -13.19 15.96 -9.12
C GLU A 17 -11.88 15.36 -8.63
N GLU A 18 -11.86 14.93 -7.38
CA GLU A 18 -10.69 14.30 -6.79
C GLU A 18 -10.47 12.97 -7.50
N ARG A 19 -9.31 12.85 -8.15
CA ARG A 19 -8.90 11.61 -8.82
C ARG A 19 -8.13 10.75 -7.83
N TYR A 20 -8.29 9.45 -7.96
CA TYR A 20 -7.59 8.48 -7.14
C TYR A 20 -6.68 7.61 -7.99
N LEU A 21 -5.62 7.09 -7.36
CA LEU A 21 -4.76 6.09 -7.97
C LEU A 21 -5.52 4.79 -8.19
N GLU A 22 -5.22 4.13 -9.30
CA GLU A 22 -5.82 2.87 -9.74
C GLU A 22 -4.79 1.75 -9.67
N PHE A 23 -5.19 0.60 -9.15
CA PHE A 23 -4.32 -0.56 -8.96
C PHE A 23 -5.01 -1.82 -9.49
N ASP A 24 -4.26 -2.61 -10.24
CA ASP A 24 -4.60 -3.97 -10.68
C ASP A 24 -3.94 -5.00 -9.74
N SER A 25 -2.77 -4.66 -9.17
CA SER A 25 -2.02 -5.45 -8.21
C SER A 25 -2.24 -4.96 -6.79
N PHE A 26 -2.86 -5.79 -5.96
CA PHE A 26 -3.07 -5.47 -4.54
C PHE A 26 -1.75 -5.36 -3.76
N PRO A 27 -0.78 -6.27 -3.91
CA PRO A 27 0.53 -6.11 -3.26
C PRO A 27 1.26 -4.81 -3.69
N PHE A 28 1.17 -4.42 -4.97
CA PHE A 28 1.74 -3.14 -5.40
C PHE A 28 1.04 -1.93 -4.76
N LYS A 29 -0.29 -2.01 -4.59
CA LYS A 29 -1.02 -1.00 -3.81
C LYS A 29 -0.52 -0.91 -2.37
N LEU A 30 -0.25 -2.04 -1.71
CA LEU A 30 0.26 -2.05 -0.34
C LEU A 30 1.63 -1.39 -0.22
N ALA A 31 2.54 -1.61 -1.16
CA ALA A 31 3.83 -0.90 -1.18
C ALA A 31 3.67 0.64 -1.28
N VAL A 32 2.69 1.10 -2.06
CA VAL A 32 2.36 2.53 -2.14
C VAL A 32 1.73 3.05 -0.84
N VAL A 33 0.89 2.24 -0.19
CA VAL A 33 0.31 2.58 1.12
C VAL A 33 1.40 2.64 2.19
N GLN A 34 2.38 1.71 2.21
CA GLN A 34 3.52 1.75 3.11
C GLN A 34 4.21 3.11 3.05
N GLU A 35 4.65 3.50 1.84
CA GLU A 35 5.35 4.76 1.61
C GLU A 35 4.51 5.98 2.04
N LEU A 36 3.25 6.06 1.60
CA LEU A 36 2.44 7.26 1.82
C LEU A 36 1.87 7.35 3.25
N MET A 37 1.44 6.24 3.84
CA MET A 37 0.76 6.21 5.14
C MET A 37 1.76 6.08 6.29
N TYR A 38 2.68 5.12 6.21
CA TYR A 38 3.54 4.77 7.34
C TYR A 38 4.84 5.58 7.35
N GLU A 39 5.54 5.63 6.21
CA GLU A 39 6.81 6.39 6.12
C GLU A 39 6.57 7.89 6.12
N ARG A 40 5.64 8.35 5.28
CA ARG A 40 5.46 9.78 5.02
C ARG A 40 4.30 10.44 5.74
N ARG A 41 3.35 9.66 6.26
CA ARG A 41 2.16 10.15 6.98
C ARG A 41 1.34 11.17 6.20
N LEU A 42 1.23 10.96 4.89
CA LEU A 42 0.45 11.79 3.96
C LEU A 42 -0.92 11.18 3.61
N LEU A 43 -1.13 9.90 3.93
CA LEU A 43 -2.37 9.17 3.63
C LEU A 43 -3.19 8.91 4.91
N GLY A 44 -3.40 9.95 5.72
CA GLY A 44 -4.16 9.87 6.97
C GLY A 44 -3.39 9.19 8.11
N GLU A 45 -4.12 8.85 9.17
CA GLU A 45 -3.55 8.11 10.31
C GLU A 45 -3.23 6.66 9.91
N PRO A 46 -2.11 6.09 10.40
CA PRO A 46 -1.80 4.68 10.19
C PRO A 46 -2.94 3.75 10.59
N TYR A 47 -3.24 2.76 9.76
CA TYR A 47 -4.15 1.68 10.12
C TYR A 47 -3.49 0.80 11.19
N ARG A 48 -4.21 0.54 12.29
CA ARG A 48 -3.69 -0.15 13.48
C ARG A 48 -4.35 -1.52 13.69
N GLY A 49 -4.58 -2.27 12.62
CA GLY A 49 -5.21 -3.58 12.69
C GLY A 49 -4.38 -4.56 13.52
N GLY A 50 -3.14 -4.81 13.11
CA GLY A 50 -2.23 -5.71 13.81
C GLY A 50 -2.04 -5.34 15.28
N ASP A 51 -1.85 -4.05 15.56
CA ASP A 51 -1.78 -3.54 16.93
C ASP A 51 -3.04 -3.90 17.73
N ALA A 52 -4.23 -3.63 17.18
CA ALA A 52 -5.50 -3.88 17.85
C ALA A 52 -5.75 -5.39 18.09
N PHE A 53 -5.29 -6.23 17.18
CA PHE A 53 -5.31 -7.69 17.36
C PHE A 53 -4.43 -8.11 18.55
N MET A 54 -3.20 -7.61 18.60
CA MET A 54 -2.26 -7.92 19.69
C MET A 54 -2.76 -7.38 21.03
N GLU A 55 -3.26 -6.14 21.07
CA GLU A 55 -3.87 -5.55 22.27
C GLU A 55 -5.02 -6.43 22.82
N ARG A 56 -5.76 -7.10 21.94
CA ARG A 56 -6.89 -7.96 22.30
C ARG A 56 -6.48 -9.37 22.72
N TYR A 57 -5.50 -9.98 22.07
CA TYR A 57 -5.21 -11.42 22.21
C TYR A 57 -3.83 -11.75 22.79
N ALA A 58 -2.91 -10.78 22.96
CA ALA A 58 -1.55 -11.05 23.43
C ALA A 58 -1.48 -11.83 24.76
N GLY A 59 -2.52 -11.77 25.59
CA GLY A 59 -2.57 -12.48 26.87
C GLY A 59 -2.68 -14.01 26.77
N ASP A 60 -3.09 -14.57 25.63
CA ASP A 60 -3.29 -16.02 25.49
C ASP A 60 -2.75 -16.64 24.19
N LEU A 61 -2.12 -15.87 23.28
CA LEU A 61 -1.63 -16.37 21.98
C LEU A 61 -0.78 -17.65 22.05
N GLU A 62 0.11 -17.77 23.04
CA GLU A 62 0.98 -18.94 23.20
C GLU A 62 0.29 -20.16 23.83
N THR A 63 -0.92 -19.98 24.37
CA THR A 63 -1.61 -21.00 25.17
C THR A 63 -2.89 -21.51 24.52
N VAL A 64 -3.45 -20.76 23.58
CA VAL A 64 -4.58 -21.21 22.76
C VAL A 64 -4.11 -22.27 21.76
N SER A 65 -5.01 -23.13 21.31
CA SER A 65 -4.69 -24.03 20.21
C SER A 65 -4.45 -23.24 18.92
N GLU A 66 -3.60 -23.78 18.05
CA GLU A 66 -3.35 -23.25 16.71
C GLU A 66 -4.66 -22.99 15.94
N GLU A 67 -5.58 -23.96 15.97
CA GLU A 67 -6.90 -23.85 15.34
C GLU A 67 -7.69 -22.61 15.84
N GLU A 68 -7.64 -22.34 17.16
CA GLU A 68 -8.32 -21.19 17.75
C GLU A 68 -7.62 -19.88 17.41
N ALA A 69 -6.29 -19.86 17.38
CA ALA A 69 -5.51 -18.69 16.96
C ALA A 69 -5.83 -18.32 15.51
N ILE A 70 -5.77 -19.29 14.59
CA ILE A 70 -6.11 -19.10 13.18
C ILE A 70 -7.57 -18.65 13.02
N ARG A 71 -8.52 -19.23 13.78
CA ARG A 71 -9.93 -18.84 13.75
C ARG A 71 -10.14 -17.37 14.15
N ARG A 72 -9.32 -16.83 15.05
CA ARG A 72 -9.35 -15.41 15.46
C ARG A 72 -8.66 -14.52 14.43
N LEU A 73 -7.57 -14.99 13.84
CA LEU A 73 -6.72 -14.23 12.92
C LEU A 73 -7.33 -14.06 11.53
N LEU A 74 -7.96 -15.09 10.95
CA LEU A 74 -8.50 -15.03 9.59
C LEU A 74 -9.54 -13.90 9.37
N PRO A 75 -10.53 -13.68 10.27
CA PRO A 75 -11.44 -12.55 10.13
C PRO A 75 -10.73 -11.19 10.22
N HIS A 76 -9.67 -11.11 11.04
CA HIS A 76 -8.87 -9.91 11.20
C HIS A 76 -8.11 -9.55 9.92
N ILE A 77 -7.45 -10.53 9.31
CA ILE A 77 -6.79 -10.39 8.01
C ILE A 77 -7.79 -9.92 6.94
N ALA A 78 -8.98 -10.55 6.88
CA ALA A 78 -10.00 -10.20 5.91
C ALA A 78 -10.52 -8.76 6.07
N GLU A 79 -10.69 -8.28 7.31
CA GLU A 79 -11.07 -6.90 7.60
C GLU A 79 -9.99 -5.91 7.16
N ALA A 80 -8.73 -6.18 7.49
CA ALA A 80 -7.60 -5.34 7.09
C ALA A 80 -7.42 -5.29 5.57
N GLU A 81 -7.51 -6.42 4.88
CA GLU A 81 -7.47 -6.47 3.43
C GLU A 81 -8.62 -5.66 2.80
N ALA A 82 -9.85 -5.80 3.32
CA ALA A 82 -10.99 -5.03 2.83
C ALA A 82 -10.74 -3.52 2.97
N TYR A 83 -10.23 -3.08 4.13
CA TYR A 83 -9.84 -1.69 4.35
C TYR A 83 -8.85 -1.21 3.29
N PHE A 84 -7.74 -1.93 3.08
CA PHE A 84 -6.72 -1.50 2.11
C PHE A 84 -7.19 -1.61 0.66
N ARG A 85 -8.09 -2.54 0.32
CA ARG A 85 -8.69 -2.62 -1.03
C ARG A 85 -9.59 -1.41 -1.29
N GLU A 86 -10.38 -0.99 -0.31
CA GLU A 86 -11.31 0.15 -0.42
C GLU A 86 -10.61 1.51 -0.30
N LEU A 87 -9.48 1.57 0.42
CA LEU A 87 -8.72 2.79 0.66
C LEU A 87 -8.43 3.54 -0.65
N LYS A 88 -8.95 4.77 -0.75
CA LYS A 88 -8.73 5.66 -1.90
C LYS A 88 -7.49 6.50 -1.67
N ILE A 89 -6.55 6.44 -2.60
CA ILE A 89 -5.29 7.18 -2.54
C ILE A 89 -5.39 8.37 -3.50
N PRO A 90 -5.41 9.63 -3.02
CA PRO A 90 -5.52 10.79 -3.90
C PRO A 90 -4.37 10.83 -4.90
N ALA A 91 -4.68 11.00 -6.19
CA ALA A 91 -3.67 11.06 -7.26
C ALA A 91 -2.69 12.24 -7.09
N GLY A 92 -3.07 13.26 -6.31
CA GLY A 92 -2.18 14.36 -5.93
C GLY A 92 -0.95 13.92 -5.14
N LEU A 93 -1.01 12.77 -4.45
CA LEU A 93 0.12 12.21 -3.70
C LEU A 93 1.11 11.43 -4.57
N ALA A 94 0.78 11.14 -5.83
CA ALA A 94 1.62 10.30 -6.69
C ALA A 94 3.01 10.91 -6.95
N GLY A 95 3.09 12.24 -6.99
CA GLY A 95 4.36 12.97 -7.15
C GLY A 95 5.27 12.89 -5.92
N GLU A 96 4.76 12.42 -4.79
CA GLU A 96 5.56 12.27 -3.58
C GLU A 96 6.47 11.04 -3.69
N ILE A 97 6.02 9.98 -4.34
CA ILE A 97 6.77 8.72 -4.44
C ILE A 97 7.94 8.85 -5.41
N LYS A 98 9.17 8.57 -4.92
CA LYS A 98 10.42 8.64 -5.69
C LYS A 98 11.12 7.29 -5.84
N GLY A 99 10.87 6.41 -4.88
CA GLY A 99 11.27 5.01 -4.86
C GLY A 99 10.23 4.22 -4.07
N LEU A 100 10.22 2.90 -4.22
CA LEU A 100 9.43 2.00 -3.39
C LEU A 100 10.34 0.90 -2.85
N TYR A 101 10.19 0.64 -1.56
CA TYR A 101 10.75 -0.50 -0.87
C TYR A 101 9.66 -1.55 -0.69
N VAL A 102 9.94 -2.79 -1.06
CA VAL A 102 9.02 -3.93 -0.97
C VAL A 102 9.74 -5.01 -0.18
N GLY A 103 9.41 -5.12 1.10
CA GLY A 103 10.08 -6.04 2.02
C GLY A 103 9.13 -6.85 2.88
N GLU A 104 9.58 -7.96 3.45
CA GLU A 104 8.79 -8.78 4.39
C GLU A 104 8.47 -8.03 5.70
N GLU A 105 9.31 -7.07 6.09
CA GLU A 105 9.24 -6.33 7.35
C GLU A 105 8.35 -5.08 7.32
N LEU A 106 7.58 -4.88 6.24
CA LEU A 106 6.76 -3.69 6.10
C LEU A 106 5.65 -3.63 7.15
N ASP A 107 5.47 -2.45 7.75
CA ASP A 107 4.41 -2.21 8.74
C ASP A 107 3.03 -2.58 8.19
N VAL A 108 2.75 -2.27 6.92
CA VAL A 108 1.47 -2.57 6.29
C VAL A 108 1.14 -4.08 6.32
N TYR A 109 2.14 -4.96 6.23
CA TYR A 109 1.93 -6.41 6.29
C TYR A 109 1.65 -6.87 7.72
N TYR A 110 2.40 -6.36 8.70
CA TYR A 110 2.11 -6.60 10.12
C TYR A 110 0.70 -6.14 10.51
N GLN A 111 0.26 -4.99 9.99
CA GLN A 111 -1.06 -4.47 10.28
C GLN A 111 -2.20 -5.28 9.64
N ILE A 112 -1.90 -6.13 8.64
CA ILE A 112 -2.83 -7.11 8.05
C ILE A 112 -2.76 -8.44 8.79
N ASN A 113 -1.56 -9.03 8.88
CA ASN A 113 -1.30 -10.30 9.55
C ASN A 113 -0.23 -10.12 10.64
N PRO A 114 -0.63 -9.88 11.90
CA PRO A 114 0.32 -9.67 13.00
C PRO A 114 0.98 -10.96 13.51
N GLN A 115 0.53 -12.13 13.04
CA GLN A 115 1.09 -13.45 13.37
C GLN A 115 1.68 -14.10 12.11
N TRP A 116 2.21 -13.27 11.22
CA TRP A 116 2.89 -13.72 10.02
C TRP A 116 4.08 -14.62 10.38
N GLY A 117 4.18 -15.79 9.72
CA GLY A 117 5.24 -16.77 9.98
C GLY A 117 5.05 -17.61 11.25
N ASP A 118 3.99 -17.39 12.05
CA ASP A 118 3.69 -18.24 13.22
C ASP A 118 3.02 -19.57 12.82
N PHE A 119 2.43 -19.64 11.63
CA PHE A 119 1.65 -20.79 11.15
C PHE A 119 2.07 -21.18 9.73
N GLU A 120 2.21 -22.50 9.49
CA GLU A 120 2.64 -23.07 8.20
C GLU A 120 1.84 -22.52 6.99
N CYS A 121 0.56 -22.19 7.20
CA CYS A 121 -0.32 -21.65 6.14
C CYS A 121 -0.01 -20.20 5.73
N PHE A 122 0.90 -19.51 6.41
CA PHE A 122 1.36 -18.15 6.09
C PHE A 122 2.87 -18.03 5.91
N GLU A 123 3.63 -19.14 6.01
CA GLU A 123 5.09 -19.08 6.00
C GLU A 123 5.70 -18.69 4.65
N ASP A 124 4.98 -18.87 3.54
CA ASP A 124 5.56 -18.77 2.20
C ASP A 124 5.58 -17.35 1.60
N GLY A 125 4.97 -16.32 2.19
CA GLY A 125 5.10 -14.95 1.64
C GLY A 125 4.19 -14.63 0.46
N ASP A 126 3.55 -15.65 -0.13
CA ASP A 126 3.03 -15.54 -1.50
C ASP A 126 1.92 -14.49 -1.67
N ALA A 127 1.19 -14.23 -0.58
CA ALA A 127 0.07 -13.31 -0.53
C ALA A 127 0.50 -11.85 -0.72
N PHE A 128 1.77 -11.54 -0.43
CA PHE A 128 2.35 -10.20 -0.54
C PHE A 128 3.32 -10.04 -1.70
N ASP A 129 3.51 -11.08 -2.52
CA ASP A 129 4.37 -11.01 -3.69
C ASP A 129 3.78 -10.11 -4.78
N ILE A 130 4.57 -9.15 -5.24
CA ILE A 130 4.26 -8.42 -6.47
C ILE A 130 4.66 -9.29 -7.67
N LYS A 131 3.69 -10.05 -8.20
CA LYS A 131 3.89 -10.93 -9.36
C LYS A 131 3.84 -10.18 -10.69
N ASP A 132 3.09 -9.08 -10.76
CA ASP A 132 3.05 -8.19 -11.93
C ASP A 132 2.72 -6.74 -11.55
N ILE A 133 3.13 -5.81 -12.41
CA ILE A 133 2.72 -4.40 -12.40
C ILE A 133 2.36 -4.00 -13.83
N THR A 134 1.18 -3.42 -14.04
CA THR A 134 0.79 -2.94 -15.37
C THR A 134 1.43 -1.58 -15.67
N GLU A 135 1.59 -1.27 -16.96
CA GLU A 135 2.13 0.02 -17.39
C GLU A 135 1.25 1.19 -16.91
N ARG A 136 -0.07 0.98 -16.86
CA ARG A 136 -1.04 1.96 -16.36
C ARG A 136 -0.77 2.26 -14.88
N GLU A 137 -0.57 1.24 -14.06
CA GLU A 137 -0.33 1.39 -12.63
C GLU A 137 0.90 2.25 -12.36
N ILE A 138 2.05 1.88 -12.94
CA ILE A 138 3.33 2.51 -12.61
C ILE A 138 3.48 3.91 -13.21
N ARG A 139 2.86 4.18 -14.36
CA ARG A 139 2.92 5.52 -15.00
C ARG A 139 2.15 6.61 -14.23
N GLN A 140 1.39 6.25 -13.20
CA GLN A 140 0.75 7.23 -12.33
C GLN A 140 1.76 8.01 -11.47
N PHE A 141 2.99 7.51 -11.29
CA PHE A 141 4.00 8.09 -10.41
C PHE A 141 5.07 8.85 -11.20
N PRO A 142 4.90 10.16 -11.47
CA PRO A 142 5.78 10.90 -12.38
C PRO A 142 7.22 11.10 -11.84
N ASN A 143 7.41 10.93 -10.54
CA ASN A 143 8.69 11.13 -9.86
C ASN A 143 9.34 9.81 -9.43
N LEU A 144 8.68 8.67 -9.64
CA LEU A 144 9.28 7.35 -9.43
C LEU A 144 10.33 7.16 -10.52
N LYS A 145 11.61 7.29 -10.16
CA LYS A 145 12.71 7.24 -11.13
C LYS A 145 13.88 6.37 -10.69
N GLU A 146 14.07 6.18 -9.39
CA GLU A 146 15.39 5.77 -8.92
C GLU A 146 15.46 4.33 -8.41
N VAL A 147 14.46 3.75 -7.74
CA VAL A 147 14.59 2.36 -7.25
C VAL A 147 13.22 1.73 -6.94
N LEU A 148 12.99 0.52 -7.46
CA LEU A 148 12.15 -0.49 -6.81
C LEU A 148 13.09 -1.50 -6.14
N PHE A 149 13.05 -1.60 -4.82
CA PHE A 149 13.89 -2.54 -4.06
C PHE A 149 13.02 -3.66 -3.51
N PHE A 150 13.28 -4.89 -3.95
CA PHE A 150 12.58 -6.08 -3.49
C PHE A 150 13.48 -6.86 -2.51
N ASN A 151 13.03 -7.03 -1.28
CA ASN A 151 13.65 -7.85 -0.24
C ASN A 151 12.56 -8.75 0.38
N MET A 152 12.13 -9.74 -0.40
CA MET A 152 10.99 -10.60 -0.06
C MET A 152 11.46 -12.05 0.05
N TYR A 153 10.59 -12.93 0.57
CA TYR A 153 10.80 -14.38 0.57
C TYR A 153 11.06 -14.95 -0.83
N HIS A 154 10.47 -14.33 -1.86
CA HIS A 154 10.60 -14.74 -3.24
C HIS A 154 11.18 -13.63 -4.12
N ASP A 155 12.10 -14.02 -5.00
CA ASP A 155 12.57 -13.14 -6.07
C ASP A 155 11.40 -12.69 -6.95
N PRO A 156 11.35 -11.40 -7.36
CA PRO A 156 10.34 -10.96 -8.30
C PRO A 156 10.50 -11.69 -9.65
N PRO A 157 9.40 -12.00 -10.37
CA PRO A 157 9.49 -12.70 -11.64
C PRO A 157 10.39 -11.96 -12.65
N GLU A 158 11.23 -12.70 -13.40
CA GLU A 158 12.13 -12.12 -14.42
C GLU A 158 11.38 -11.23 -15.44
N GLU A 159 10.14 -11.60 -15.78
CA GLU A 159 9.31 -10.83 -16.70
C GLU A 159 8.94 -9.46 -16.12
N LEU A 160 8.62 -9.40 -14.83
CA LEU A 160 8.34 -8.14 -14.13
C LEU A 160 9.58 -7.24 -14.16
N ILE A 161 10.76 -7.79 -13.83
CA ILE A 161 12.03 -7.05 -13.86
C ILE A 161 12.27 -6.46 -15.25
N ARG A 162 12.19 -7.29 -16.30
CA ARG A 162 12.40 -6.87 -17.69
C ARG A 162 11.42 -5.78 -18.12
N LYS A 163 10.15 -5.86 -17.71
CA LYS A 163 9.13 -4.82 -17.99
C LYS A 163 9.53 -3.48 -17.35
N LEU A 164 9.87 -3.50 -16.06
CA LEU A 164 10.22 -2.31 -15.30
C LEU A 164 11.48 -1.64 -15.88
N GLU A 165 12.53 -2.41 -16.14
CA GLU A 165 13.74 -1.91 -16.79
C GLU A 165 13.47 -1.39 -18.20
N GLY A 166 12.62 -2.08 -18.98
CA GLY A 166 12.20 -1.65 -20.30
C GLY A 166 11.43 -0.31 -20.32
N TRP A 167 10.77 0.04 -19.21
CA TRP A 167 10.13 1.33 -19.01
C TRP A 167 11.05 2.40 -18.40
N GLY A 168 12.30 2.05 -18.11
CA GLY A 168 13.33 2.96 -17.61
C GLY A 168 13.41 3.07 -16.09
N TYR A 169 12.82 2.13 -15.34
CA TYR A 169 12.98 2.06 -13.88
C TYR A 169 14.23 1.24 -13.53
N THR A 170 14.97 1.66 -12.50
CA THR A 170 16.02 0.82 -11.92
C THR A 170 15.39 -0.12 -10.89
N VAL A 171 15.62 -1.42 -11.07
CA VAL A 171 15.20 -2.47 -10.14
C VAL A 171 16.42 -2.95 -9.38
N LYS A 172 16.27 -3.13 -8.07
CA LYS A 172 17.25 -3.75 -7.19
C LYS A 172 16.53 -4.84 -6.38
N TYR A 173 17.23 -5.90 -6.07
CA TYR A 173 16.74 -6.98 -5.22
C TYR A 173 17.97 -7.67 -4.65
N ASP A 174 17.87 -8.10 -3.40
CA ASP A 174 18.93 -8.77 -2.63
C ASP A 174 18.43 -10.12 -2.08
#